data_AF-A0A351TTI9-F1
#
_entry.id   AF-A0A351TTI9-F1
#
_cell.length_a   1.000
_cell.length_b   1.000
_cell.length_c   1.000
_cell.angle_alpha   90.00
_cell.angle_beta   90.00
_cell.angle_gamma   90.00
#
_symmetry.space_group_name_H-M   'P 1'
#
loop_
_entity.id
_entity.type
_entity.pdbx_description
1 polymer ?
#
loop_
_entity_poly.entity_id
_entity_poly.type
_entity_poly.pdbx_seq_one_letter_code
_entity_poly.pdbx_strand_id
1 'polypeptide(L)'
;ISGGKDSLTLLYALHALRRFYPEQFEIHAVTVDLGFRNLNLDKMKELCRELGVEYTIVETDIAKIIFEDRREENPCSLCAKMRKGALNQAIKAVGCNKVAYA
;
A
#
# COMPACT_ATOMS: atom_id res chain seq x y z
N ILE A 1 2.51 -0.77 -0.28
CA ILE A 1 3.12 -2.05 -0.73
C ILE A 1 2.04 -2.87 -1.41
N SER A 2 2.33 -3.48 -2.56
CA SER A 2 1.35 -4.26 -3.34
C SER A 2 1.61 -5.77 -3.30
N GLY A 3 2.72 -6.20 -2.71
CA GLY A 3 3.20 -7.58 -2.74
C GLY A 3 4.07 -7.88 -3.97
N GLY A 4 4.14 -6.97 -4.94
CA GLY A 4 5.04 -7.09 -6.09
C GLY A 4 6.50 -6.78 -5.72
N LYS A 5 7.43 -7.40 -6.45
CA LYS A 5 8.88 -7.26 -6.26
C LYS A 5 9.34 -5.81 -6.15
N ASP A 6 8.76 -4.91 -6.95
CA ASP A 6 9.17 -3.51 -7.02
C ASP A 6 8.83 -2.79 -5.71
N SER A 7 7.61 -2.99 -5.19
CA SER A 7 7.17 -2.43 -3.91
C SER A 7 7.91 -3.02 -2.70
N LEU A 8 8.28 -4.30 -2.75
CA LEU A 8 9.08 -4.94 -1.71
C LEU A 8 10.53 -4.45 -1.74
N THR A 9 11.12 -4.33 -2.93
CA THR A 9 12.47 -3.79 -3.12
C THR A 9 12.56 -2.36 -2.61
N LEU A 10 11.55 -1.52 -2.91
CA LEU A 10 11.46 -0.17 -2.39
C LEU A 10 11.42 -0.15 -0.85
N LEU A 11 10.62 -1.03 -0.22
CA LEU A 11 10.58 -1.14 1.25
C LEU A 11 11.96 -1.47 1.84
N TYR A 12 12.64 -2.49 1.29
CA TYR A 12 13.99 -2.86 1.72
C TYR A 12 15.01 -1.74 1.51
N ALA A 13 14.96 -1.06 0.36
CA ALA A 13 15.86 0.04 0.05
C ALA A 13 15.69 1.20 1.02
N LEU A 14 14.45 1.60 1.33
CA LEU A 14 14.17 2.66 2.30
C LEU A 14 14.57 2.25 3.73
N HIS A 15 14.28 1.01 4.12
CA HIS A 15 14.71 0.49 5.42
C HIS A 15 16.24 0.51 5.55
N ALA A 16 16.98 0.11 4.51
CA ALA A 16 18.44 0.16 4.50
C ALA A 16 18.95 1.61 4.54
N LEU A 17 18.35 2.51 3.76
CA LEU A 17 18.69 3.93 3.71
C LEU A 17 18.56 4.60 5.09
N ARG A 18 17.50 4.27 5.85
CA ARG A 18 17.26 4.77 7.21
C ARG A 18 18.45 4.55 8.17
N ARG A 19 19.32 3.57 7.90
CA ARG A 19 20.46 3.23 8.78
C ARG A 19 21.61 4.21 8.70
N PHE A 20 21.77 4.94 7.59
CA PHE A 20 22.94 5.79 7.36
C PHE A 20 22.60 7.18 6.78
N TYR A 21 21.34 7.41 6.39
CA TYR A 21 20.92 8.71 5.88
C TYR A 21 20.96 9.76 7.01
N PRO A 22 21.53 10.96 6.77
CA PRO A 22 21.74 11.96 7.83
C PRO A 22 20.44 12.54 8.37
N GLU A 23 19.39 12.62 7.55
CA GLU A 23 18.07 13.08 7.99
C GLU A 23 17.25 11.91 8.49
N GLN A 24 16.72 12.01 9.71
CA GLN A 24 15.91 10.94 10.28
C GLN A 24 14.53 10.89 9.62
N PHE A 25 14.07 9.69 9.32
CA PHE A 25 12.72 9.45 8.83
C PHE A 25 12.18 8.11 9.31
N GLU A 26 10.86 8.05 9.44
CA GLU A 26 10.13 6.83 9.74
C GLU A 26 9.49 6.26 8.48
N ILE A 27 9.21 4.96 8.50
CA ILE A 27 8.58 4.26 7.39
C ILE A 27 7.27 3.68 7.91
N HIS A 28 6.17 4.04 7.25
CA HIS A 28 4.86 3.43 7.45
C HIS A 28 4.42 2.77 6.15
N ALA A 29 4.30 1.45 6.17
CA ALA A 29 3.82 0.69 5.04
C ALA A 29 2.29 0.73 4.97
N VAL A 30 1.72 0.97 3.79
CA VAL A 30 0.26 0.93 3.57
C VAL A 30 -0.06 0.01 2.40
N THR A 31 -1.04 -0.88 2.56
CA THR A 31 -1.63 -1.68 1.48
C THR A 31 -3.10 -1.35 1.36
N VAL A 32 -3.58 -1.15 0.13
CA VAL A 32 -5.02 -1.07 -0.16
C VAL A 32 -5.46 -2.43 -0.65
N ASP A 33 -6.25 -3.12 0.16
CA ASP A 33 -6.96 -4.33 -0.24
C ASP A 33 -8.19 -3.92 -1.06
N LEU A 34 -8.27 -4.43 -2.28
CA LEU A 34 -9.35 -4.11 -3.21
C LEU A 34 -10.64 -4.90 -2.89
N GLY A 35 -10.59 -5.88 -1.98
CA GLY A 35 -11.72 -6.74 -1.63
C GLY A 35 -11.77 -8.02 -2.46
N PHE A 36 -10.63 -8.50 -2.97
CA PHE A 36 -10.56 -9.80 -3.63
C PHE A 36 -10.44 -10.92 -2.61
N ARG A 37 -11.24 -11.99 -2.76
CA ARG A 37 -11.36 -13.09 -1.78
C ARG A 37 -10.06 -13.85 -1.44
N ASN A 38 -9.01 -13.70 -2.25
CA ASN A 38 -7.78 -14.51 -2.15
C ASN A 38 -6.53 -13.68 -1.81
N LEU A 39 -6.67 -12.46 -1.29
CA LEU A 39 -5.52 -11.67 -0.88
C LEU A 39 -4.96 -12.19 0.45
N ASN A 40 -3.80 -12.85 0.42
CA ASN A 40 -3.04 -13.19 1.62
C ASN A 40 -1.91 -12.17 1.83
N LEU A 41 -1.94 -11.47 2.96
CA LEU A 41 -0.96 -10.45 3.35
C LEU A 41 -0.08 -10.87 4.52
N ASP A 42 -0.13 -12.14 4.96
CA ASP A 42 0.55 -12.60 6.17
C ASP A 42 2.07 -12.46 6.06
N LYS A 43 2.63 -12.85 4.91
CA LYS A 43 4.07 -12.65 4.64
C LYS A 43 4.48 -11.19 4.64
N MET A 44 3.57 -10.28 4.23
CA MET A 44 3.85 -8.85 4.25
C MET A 44 3.79 -8.28 5.67
N LYS A 45 2.83 -8.74 6.49
CA LYS A 45 2.77 -8.39 7.91
C LYS A 45 4.03 -8.85 8.64
N GLU A 46 4.45 -10.09 8.38
CA GLU A 46 5.68 -10.66 8.94
C GLU A 46 6.91 -9.86 8.53
N LEU A 47 7.06 -9.59 7.23
CA LEU A 47 8.16 -8.76 6.73
C LEU A 47 8.21 -7.37 7.38
N CYS A 48 7.07 -6.67 7.45
CA CYS A 48 7.05 -5.34 8.06
C CYS A 48 7.42 -5.40 9.56
N ARG A 49 6.97 -6.44 10.27
CA ARG A 49 7.35 -6.71 11.66
C ARG A 49 8.85 -6.97 11.81
N GLU A 50 9.44 -7.81 10.95
CA GLU A 50 10.88 -8.08 10.95
C GLU A 50 11.72 -6.83 10.70
N LEU A 51 11.25 -5.93 9.82
CA LEU A 51 11.93 -4.67 9.52
C LEU A 51 11.64 -3.54 10.52
N GLY A 52 10.79 -3.78 11.52
CA GLY A 52 10.34 -2.75 12.46
C GLY A 52 9.66 -1.57 11.75
N VAL A 53 8.74 -1.88 10.84
CA VAL A 53 7.97 -0.94 10.02
C VAL A 53 6.50 -1.09 10.37
N GLU A 54 5.87 0.01 10.76
CA GLU A 54 4.42 0.06 10.98
C GLU A 54 3.66 -0.26 9.68
N TYR A 55 2.58 -1.04 9.78
CA TYR A 55 1.89 -1.54 8.60
C TYR A 55 0.37 -1.44 8.73
N THR A 56 -0.25 -0.68 7.81
CA THR A 56 -1.70 -0.53 7.71
C THR A 56 -2.25 -1.22 6.46
N ILE A 57 -3.29 -2.01 6.65
CA ILE A 57 -4.11 -2.56 5.57
C ILE A 57 -5.41 -1.77 5.53
N VAL A 58 -5.73 -1.24 4.36
CA VAL A 58 -6.95 -0.48 4.09
C VAL A 58 -7.88 -1.39 3.33
N GLU A 59 -8.91 -1.91 4.01
CA GLU A 59 -9.95 -2.71 3.38
C GLU A 59 -10.89 -1.82 2.57
N THR A 60 -11.24 -2.25 1.35
CA THR A 60 -12.12 -1.51 0.46
C THR A 60 -13.02 -2.45 -0.34
N ASP A 61 -14.16 -1.92 -0.80
CA ASP A 61 -15.08 -2.62 -1.72
C ASP A 61 -14.82 -2.28 -3.19
N ILE A 62 -13.60 -1.84 -3.55
CA ILE A 62 -13.29 -1.34 -4.89
C ILE A 62 -13.55 -2.41 -5.96
N ALA A 63 -13.14 -3.66 -5.71
CA ALA A 63 -13.35 -4.74 -6.66
C ALA A 63 -14.84 -4.95 -6.95
N LYS A 64 -15.68 -5.00 -5.92
CA LYS A 64 -17.13 -5.11 -6.07
C LYS A 64 -17.70 -3.95 -6.90
N ILE A 65 -17.35 -2.71 -6.55
CA ILE A 65 -17.86 -1.51 -7.24
C ILE A 65 -17.48 -1.53 -8.72
N ILE A 66 -16.24 -1.93 -9.04
CA ILE A 66 -15.73 -1.95 -10.41
C ILE A 66 -16.35 -3.09 -11.23
N PHE A 67 -16.31 -4.31 -10.71
CA PHE A 67 -16.60 -5.52 -11.49
C PHE A 67 -18.06 -6.01 -11.37
N GLU A 68 -18.77 -5.65 -10.31
CA GLU A 68 -20.15 -6.08 -10.09
C GLU A 68 -21.15 -4.93 -10.33
N ASP A 69 -20.91 -3.76 -9.70
CA ASP A 69 -21.87 -2.65 -9.67
C ASP A 69 -21.82 -1.78 -10.92
N ARG A 70 -20.63 -1.23 -11.27
CA ARG A 70 -20.51 -0.29 -12.41
C ARG A 70 -20.26 -0.96 -13.75
N ARG A 71 -19.50 -2.07 -13.77
CA ARG A 71 -19.17 -2.84 -14.98
C ARG A 71 -18.65 -1.98 -16.13
N GLU A 72 -17.75 -1.06 -15.82
CA GLU A 72 -17.12 -0.17 -16.80
C GLU A 72 -16.42 -0.97 -17.90
N GLU A 73 -16.52 -0.54 -19.16
CA GLU A 73 -15.77 -1.14 -20.26
C GLU A 73 -14.24 -1.04 -20.05
N ASN A 74 -13.80 0.03 -19.37
CA ASN A 74 -12.40 0.31 -19.07
C ASN A 74 -12.15 0.44 -17.55
N PRO A 75 -12.22 -0.67 -16.79
CA PRO A 75 -12.26 -0.65 -15.33
C PRO A 75 -10.97 -0.14 -14.67
N CYS A 76 -9.83 -0.26 -15.37
CA CYS A 76 -8.52 0.10 -14.84
C CYS A 76 -8.39 1.57 -14.43
N SER A 77 -8.97 2.49 -15.20
CA SER A 77 -8.89 3.93 -14.91
C SER A 77 -9.59 4.29 -13.60
N LEU A 78 -10.82 3.82 -13.43
CA LEU A 78 -11.60 4.06 -12.23
C LEU A 78 -10.99 3.34 -11.01
N CYS A 79 -10.57 2.08 -11.18
CA CYS A 79 -9.91 1.32 -10.13
C CYS A 79 -8.64 2.02 -9.63
N ALA A 80 -7.78 2.54 -10.54
CA ALA A 80 -6.59 3.30 -10.18
C ALA A 80 -6.92 4.58 -9.41
N LYS A 81 -7.96 5.31 -9.83
CA LYS A 81 -8.41 6.54 -9.14
C LYS A 81 -8.91 6.24 -7.72
N MET A 82 -9.74 5.21 -7.56
CA MET A 82 -10.28 4.81 -6.26
C MET A 82 -9.18 4.30 -5.32
N ARG A 83 -8.28 3.45 -5.82
CA ARG A 83 -7.13 2.93 -5.06
C ARG A 83 -6.23 4.05 -4.56
N LYS A 84 -5.94 5.03 -5.42
CA LYS A 84 -5.13 6.20 -5.05
C LYS A 84 -5.84 7.10 -4.02
N GLY A 85 -7.16 7.23 -4.13
CA GLY A 85 -7.98 7.93 -3.13
C GLY A 85 -7.89 7.29 -1.74
N ALA A 86 -8.15 5.98 -1.66
CA ALA A 86 -8.07 5.22 -0.41
C ALA A 86 -6.65 5.27 0.21
N LEU A 87 -5.62 5.11 -0.61
CA LEU A 87 -4.23 5.20 -0.17
C LEU A 87 -3.90 6.58 0.40
N ASN A 88 -4.24 7.66 -0.31
CA ASN A 88 -3.96 9.03 0.13
C ASN A 88 -4.69 9.38 1.44
N GLN A 89 -5.92 8.89 1.61
CA GLN A 89 -6.66 9.07 2.86
C GLN A 89 -5.98 8.35 4.02
N ALA A 90 -5.55 7.11 3.83
CA ALA A 90 -4.86 6.34 4.86
C ALA A 90 -3.50 6.96 5.24
N ILE A 91 -2.70 7.36 4.26
CA ILE A 91 -1.39 8.02 4.47
C ILE A 91 -1.56 9.30 5.28
N LYS A 92 -2.57 10.12 4.97
CA LYS A 92 -2.87 11.33 5.77
C LYS A 92 -3.30 11.00 7.19
N ALA A 93 -4.13 9.97 7.38
CA ALA A 93 -4.63 9.57 8.69
C ALA A 93 -3.51 9.10 9.63
N VAL A 94 -2.47 8.46 9.09
CA VAL A 94 -1.29 8.02 9.85
C VAL A 94 -0.19 9.09 9.95
N GLY A 95 -0.45 10.33 9.52
CA GLY A 95 0.47 11.46 9.68
C GLY A 95 1.66 11.50 8.72
N CYS A 96 1.67 10.66 7.68
CA CYS A 96 2.75 10.65 6.70
C CYS A 96 2.73 11.92 5.81
N ASN A 97 3.92 12.50 5.57
CA ASN A 97 4.09 13.75 4.83
C ASN A 97 4.75 13.57 3.44
N LYS A 98 5.23 12.37 3.12
CA LYS A 98 5.82 11.97 1.83
C LYS A 98 5.29 10.61 1.42
N VAL A 99 5.27 10.33 0.11
CA VAL A 99 4.84 9.04 -0.43
C VAL A 99 5.88 8.54 -1.43
N ALA A 100 6.26 7.27 -1.28
CA ALA A 100 7.08 6.56 -2.26
C ALA A 100 6.23 5.49 -2.97
N TYR A 101 6.27 5.48 -4.30
CA TYR A 101 5.55 4.54 -5.16
C TYR A 101 6.53 3.68 -5.95
N ALA A 102 6.18 2.41 -6.16
CA ALA A 102 6.84 1.45 -7.04
C ALA A 102 5.80 0.48 -7.61
#